data_AF-A0A8S2P161-F1
#
_entry.id   AF-A0A8S2P161-F1
#
_cell.length_a   1.000
_cell.length_b   1.000
_cell.length_c   1.000
_cell.angle_alpha   90.00
_cell.angle_beta   90.00
_cell.angle_gamma   90.00
#
_symmetry.space_group_name_H-M   'P 1'
#
loop_
_entity.id
_entity.type
_entity.pdbx_description
1 polymer ?
#
loop_
_entity_poly.entity_id
_entity_poly.type
_entity_poly.pdbx_seq_one_letter_code
_entity_poly.pdbx_strand_id
1 'polypeptide(L)'
;MTLYYNKTVTDIVQLDNGGLRLILDDDHSFDVDCAVLTLGHSQDRLDKVEIEYNEFVKSNQSRNPHLQYFRCYPLSQLQTIPKEATVAIQGMGLACHDILCELTHGRGGRFVQYVGERQLTYVPTGEEPARIYIYSRSLLPFSARGRNQKGVGGQYHARFFTRSLIDQLRGKSRAQLDFDKQLLPIIIHEMCFVYDCTLNNSWDLPFDNYEPDEKTRQIIRRLFYPLENVEFSSFELFALWIIRFLERDLDEAYKGNVSSAVKAATDVLRDIRDIVRYAVDFRGLIPESHQLFLTDLCPVFNRMAVGPPAEKNEELLALLRNGLVEFASASYPRVRTDTTSATFVISSKNREVHADVLVRGMIEKFIPQRDESPLIENMLRRGLIRSFTNGNFHPSGIDINGQQNPITNKDTSIPNMWALGNVCEGPNWYTYVLPRPSVNSRAIHDAAKCAFNIFDYLTNRNKSILQ
;
A
#
# COMPACT_ATOMS: atom_id res chain seq x y z
N MET A 1 2.32 33.73 3.46
CA MET A 1 2.27 32.37 4.05
C MET A 1 3.38 32.29 5.07
N THR A 2 3.04 32.08 6.34
CA THR A 2 4.02 31.91 7.42
C THR A 2 4.20 30.42 7.67
N LEU A 3 5.45 29.95 7.67
CA LEU A 3 5.78 28.56 7.97
C LEU A 3 6.45 28.49 9.34
N TYR A 4 5.91 27.64 10.22
CA TYR A 4 6.45 27.39 11.55
C TYR A 4 7.13 26.02 11.54
N TYR A 5 8.46 26.01 11.49
CA TYR A 5 9.26 24.78 11.57
C TYR A 5 9.51 24.39 13.03
N ASN A 6 9.70 23.10 13.31
CA ASN A 6 9.95 22.58 14.66
C ASN A 6 8.89 23.01 15.68
N LYS A 7 7.63 23.11 15.22
CA LYS A 7 6.45 23.37 16.05
C LYS A 7 5.43 22.28 15.79
N THR A 8 4.99 21.63 16.84
CA THR A 8 3.99 20.56 16.75
C THR A 8 2.66 21.06 17.28
N VAL A 9 1.60 20.99 16.48
CA VAL A 9 0.25 21.21 17.02
C VAL A 9 -0.13 19.99 17.84
N THR A 10 -0.49 20.18 19.10
CA THR A 10 -0.81 19.12 20.06
C THR A 10 -2.29 19.04 20.39
N ASP A 11 -3.08 20.11 20.16
CA ASP A 11 -4.51 20.11 20.43
C ASP A 11 -5.25 21.13 19.55
N ILE A 12 -6.56 20.91 19.37
CA ILE A 12 -7.48 21.83 18.69
C ILE A 12 -8.72 21.99 19.57
N VAL A 13 -9.13 23.24 19.80
CA VAL A 13 -10.33 23.57 20.58
C VAL A 13 -11.28 24.41 19.74
N GLN A 14 -12.58 24.07 19.75
CA GLN A 14 -13.60 24.94 19.16
C GLN A 14 -13.87 26.13 20.08
N LEU A 15 -13.90 27.32 19.51
CA LEU A 15 -14.19 28.57 20.21
C LEU A 15 -15.67 28.92 20.08
N ASP A 16 -16.22 29.64 21.06
CA ASP A 16 -17.64 30.05 21.08
C ASP A 16 -18.02 30.95 19.87
N ASN A 17 -17.03 31.67 19.32
CA ASN A 17 -17.19 32.50 18.12
C ASN A 17 -17.19 31.69 16.80
N GLY A 18 -17.17 30.35 16.88
CA GLY A 18 -17.12 29.44 15.74
C GLY A 18 -15.72 29.22 15.14
N GLY A 19 -14.68 29.87 15.67
CA GLY A 19 -13.29 29.66 15.28
C GLY A 19 -12.67 28.41 15.93
N LEU A 20 -11.39 28.18 15.65
CA LEU A 20 -10.58 27.10 16.19
C LEU A 20 -9.34 27.67 16.87
N ARG A 21 -8.97 27.14 18.04
CA ARG A 21 -7.69 27.41 18.69
C ARG A 21 -6.77 26.21 18.49
N LEU A 22 -5.62 26.44 17.85
CA LEU A 22 -4.54 25.47 17.73
C LEU A 22 -3.59 25.66 18.90
N ILE A 23 -3.28 24.60 19.65
CA ILE A 23 -2.32 24.63 20.76
C ILE A 23 -1.05 23.91 20.31
N LEU A 24 0.11 24.50 20.57
CA LEU A 24 1.41 23.95 20.22
C LEU A 24 2.02 23.14 21.38
N ASP A 25 3.13 22.47 21.09
CA ASP A 25 3.96 21.72 22.04
C ASP A 25 4.68 22.60 23.08
N ASP A 26 4.79 23.90 22.84
CA ASP A 26 5.37 24.88 23.75
C ASP A 26 4.31 25.81 24.39
N ASP A 27 3.07 25.34 24.45
CA ASP A 27 1.88 26.03 25.00
C ASP A 27 1.48 27.33 24.29
N HIS A 28 2.18 27.76 23.24
CA HIS A 28 1.68 28.85 22.40
C HIS A 28 0.40 28.42 21.66
N SER A 29 -0.47 29.37 21.37
CA SER A 29 -1.71 29.09 20.66
C SER A 29 -2.00 30.11 19.57
N PHE A 30 -2.72 29.64 18.54
CA PHE A 30 -3.20 30.45 17.43
C PHE A 30 -4.70 30.27 17.28
N ASP A 31 -5.43 31.38 17.26
CA ASP A 31 -6.84 31.39 16.89
C ASP A 31 -6.94 31.54 15.38
N VAL A 32 -7.65 30.61 14.74
CA VAL A 32 -7.82 30.52 13.29
C VAL A 32 -9.28 30.32 12.93
N ASP A 33 -9.68 30.80 11.76
CA ASP A 33 -11.04 30.60 11.28
C ASP A 33 -11.29 29.20 10.74
N CYS A 34 -10.25 28.56 10.21
CA CYS A 34 -10.31 27.29 9.49
C CYS A 34 -9.04 26.47 9.74
N ALA A 35 -9.16 25.13 9.68
CA ALA A 35 -8.02 24.21 9.78
C ALA A 35 -8.08 23.11 8.71
N VAL A 36 -6.92 22.71 8.19
CA VAL A 36 -6.80 21.58 7.23
C VAL A 36 -5.77 20.58 7.75
N LEU A 37 -6.23 19.38 8.09
CA LEU A 37 -5.41 18.29 8.62
C LEU A 37 -4.73 17.54 7.46
N THR A 38 -3.42 17.66 7.35
CA THR A 38 -2.57 17.02 6.32
C THR A 38 -1.38 16.29 6.97
N LEU A 39 -1.68 15.44 7.97
CA LEU A 39 -0.70 14.92 8.93
C LEU A 39 0.28 13.87 8.36
N GLY A 40 0.10 13.43 7.11
CA GLY A 40 0.97 12.44 6.49
C GLY A 40 0.77 11.03 7.06
N HIS A 41 1.83 10.22 7.07
CA HIS A 41 1.79 8.87 7.63
C HIS A 41 1.73 8.91 9.16
N SER A 42 1.01 7.94 9.73
CA SER A 42 0.87 7.80 11.17
C SER A 42 2.15 7.32 11.83
N GLN A 43 2.33 7.72 13.08
CA GLN A 43 3.32 7.14 13.98
C GLN A 43 2.57 6.26 14.96
N ASP A 44 2.40 4.99 14.62
CA ASP A 44 1.61 4.06 15.42
C ASP A 44 2.40 3.58 16.63
N ARG A 45 1.76 3.57 17.80
CA ARG A 45 2.20 2.84 18.99
C ARG A 45 2.50 1.40 18.61
N LEU A 46 3.53 0.84 19.24
CA LEU A 46 3.90 -0.55 19.04
C LEU A 46 2.71 -1.47 19.35
N ASP A 47 2.42 -2.39 18.43
CA ASP A 47 1.45 -3.44 18.69
C ASP A 47 2.02 -4.47 19.70
N LYS A 48 1.18 -5.40 20.19
CA LYS A 48 1.61 -6.40 21.18
C LYS A 48 2.81 -7.22 20.71
N VAL A 49 2.84 -7.60 19.44
CA VAL A 49 3.91 -8.42 18.86
C VAL A 49 5.19 -7.60 18.75
N GLU A 50 5.10 -6.33 18.38
CA GLU A 50 6.25 -5.42 18.34
C GLU A 50 6.82 -5.14 19.73
N ILE A 51 5.97 -5.02 20.75
CA ILE A 51 6.41 -4.92 22.15
C ILE A 51 7.19 -6.18 22.54
N GLU A 52 6.63 -7.36 22.26
CA GLU A 52 7.30 -8.65 22.53
C GLU A 52 8.66 -8.75 21.81
N TYR A 53 8.76 -8.32 20.55
CA TYR A 53 10.03 -8.31 19.81
C TYR A 53 11.05 -7.35 20.41
N ASN A 54 10.63 -6.15 20.83
CA ASN A 54 11.53 -5.18 21.46
C ASN A 54 12.01 -5.66 22.84
N GLU A 55 11.13 -6.27 23.64
CA GLU A 55 11.48 -6.86 24.93
C GLU A 55 12.44 -8.04 24.76
N PHE A 56 12.20 -8.89 23.75
CA PHE A 56 13.09 -9.98 23.38
C PHE A 56 14.47 -9.46 23.01
N VAL A 57 14.57 -8.46 22.12
CA VAL A 57 15.85 -7.83 21.75
C VAL A 57 16.58 -7.32 22.99
N LYS A 58 15.94 -6.49 23.81
CA LYS A 58 16.53 -5.91 25.03
C LYS A 58 17.05 -6.96 26.00
N SER A 59 16.31 -8.07 26.17
CA SER A 59 16.65 -9.12 27.14
C SER A 59 17.75 -10.07 26.66
N ASN A 60 18.07 -10.07 25.36
CA ASN A 60 18.96 -11.07 24.75
C ASN A 60 20.20 -10.48 24.06
N GLN A 61 20.34 -9.16 24.03
CA GLN A 61 21.44 -8.47 23.35
C GLN A 61 22.84 -8.80 23.93
N SER A 62 22.93 -9.17 25.21
CA SER A 62 24.19 -9.64 25.82
C SER A 62 24.66 -11.00 25.27
N ARG A 63 23.73 -11.81 24.75
CA ARG A 63 24.01 -13.13 24.16
C ARG A 63 24.19 -13.06 22.64
N ASN A 64 23.44 -12.18 21.99
CA ASN A 64 23.60 -11.87 20.58
C ASN A 64 23.68 -10.35 20.39
N PRO A 65 24.88 -9.77 20.22
CA PRO A 65 25.05 -8.33 20.05
C PRO A 65 24.46 -7.80 18.74
N HIS A 66 24.15 -8.66 17.77
CA HIS A 66 23.55 -8.31 16.48
C HIS A 66 22.01 -8.32 16.53
N LEU A 67 21.41 -8.77 17.64
CA LEU A 67 19.97 -8.93 17.75
C LEU A 67 19.26 -7.57 17.68
N GLN A 68 18.46 -7.34 16.63
CA GLN A 68 17.76 -6.07 16.42
C GLN A 68 16.37 -6.26 15.78
N TYR A 69 15.46 -5.34 16.05
CA TYR A 69 14.15 -5.26 15.40
C TYR A 69 13.93 -3.86 14.84
N PHE A 70 13.48 -3.77 13.58
CA PHE A 70 13.22 -2.50 12.90
C PHE A 70 11.87 -2.50 12.18
N ARG A 71 11.20 -1.35 12.20
CA ARG A 71 10.23 -0.99 11.15
C ARG A 71 11.00 -0.52 9.90
N CYS A 72 10.37 -0.57 8.72
CA CYS A 72 11.06 -0.25 7.47
C CYS A 72 11.53 1.22 7.33
N TYR A 73 10.84 2.18 7.96
CA TYR A 73 11.17 3.61 7.89
C TYR A 73 11.49 4.22 9.25
N PRO A 74 12.39 5.24 9.32
CA PRO A 74 13.24 5.74 8.24
C PRO A 74 14.32 4.72 7.83
N LEU A 75 14.63 4.60 6.54
CA LEU A 75 15.55 3.56 6.02
C LEU A 75 16.96 3.67 6.61
N SER A 76 17.43 4.89 6.90
CA SER A 76 18.77 5.17 7.40
C SER A 76 19.12 4.42 8.70
N GLN A 77 18.12 3.99 9.49
CA GLN A 77 18.36 3.19 10.70
C GLN A 77 18.97 1.82 10.37
N LEU A 78 18.71 1.28 9.17
CA LEU A 78 19.20 -0.02 8.72
C LEU A 78 20.71 -0.01 8.43
N GLN A 79 21.34 1.16 8.31
CA GLN A 79 22.80 1.27 8.23
C GLN A 79 23.51 0.81 9.50
N THR A 80 22.81 0.74 10.62
CA THR A 80 23.36 0.23 11.89
C THR A 80 23.50 -1.30 11.92
N ILE A 81 22.89 -2.01 10.96
CA ILE A 81 22.93 -3.48 10.93
C ILE A 81 24.38 -3.94 10.62
N PRO A 82 25.00 -4.76 11.46
CA PRO A 82 26.36 -5.25 11.23
C PRO A 82 26.41 -6.18 9.99
N LYS A 83 27.54 -6.17 9.28
CA LYS A 83 27.73 -7.00 8.09
C LYS A 83 27.76 -8.49 8.41
N GLU A 84 28.04 -8.87 9.64
CA GLU A 84 28.02 -10.27 10.10
C GLU A 84 26.59 -10.79 10.34
N ALA A 85 25.59 -9.90 10.40
CA ALA A 85 24.23 -10.26 10.76
C ALA A 85 23.48 -11.01 9.65
N THR A 86 22.64 -11.95 10.07
CA THR A 86 21.59 -12.52 9.23
C THR A 86 20.30 -11.70 9.40
N VAL A 87 19.80 -11.13 8.32
CA VAL A 87 18.60 -10.27 8.31
C VAL A 87 17.41 -11.05 7.76
N ALA A 88 16.23 -10.91 8.37
CA ALA A 88 14.97 -11.37 7.82
C ALA A 88 14.01 -10.21 7.57
N ILE A 89 13.50 -10.08 6.35
CA ILE A 89 12.56 -9.05 5.92
C ILE A 89 11.16 -9.64 5.82
N GLN A 90 10.24 -9.10 6.63
CA GLN A 90 8.83 -9.45 6.61
C GLN A 90 8.10 -8.64 5.54
N GLY A 91 7.78 -9.26 4.41
CA GLY A 91 7.12 -8.65 3.27
C GLY A 91 7.99 -8.68 2.02
N MET A 92 7.34 -8.83 0.86
CA MET A 92 7.99 -8.84 -0.47
C MET A 92 7.32 -7.84 -1.43
N GLY A 93 6.76 -6.77 -0.86
CA GLY A 93 6.18 -5.65 -1.61
C GLY A 93 7.20 -4.54 -1.86
N LEU A 94 6.72 -3.33 -2.17
CA LEU A 94 7.58 -2.18 -2.51
C LEU A 94 8.62 -1.85 -1.43
N ALA A 95 8.21 -1.81 -0.16
CA ALA A 95 9.12 -1.52 0.95
C ALA A 95 10.26 -2.56 1.09
N CYS A 96 10.08 -3.79 0.61
CA CYS A 96 11.15 -4.78 0.57
C CYS A 96 12.28 -4.35 -0.38
N HIS A 97 11.95 -3.78 -1.54
CA HIS A 97 12.96 -3.25 -2.47
C HIS A 97 13.71 -2.06 -1.87
N ASP A 98 13.03 -1.20 -1.11
CA ASP A 98 13.66 -0.07 -0.43
C ASP A 98 14.66 -0.55 0.63
N ILE A 99 14.27 -1.53 1.45
CA ILE A 99 15.14 -2.18 2.43
C ILE A 99 16.34 -2.85 1.74
N LEU A 100 16.10 -3.63 0.69
CA LEU A 100 17.16 -4.29 -0.06
C LEU A 100 18.13 -3.28 -0.65
N CYS A 101 17.63 -2.16 -1.21
CA CYS A 101 18.45 -1.08 -1.73
C CYS A 101 19.34 -0.48 -0.64
N GLU A 102 18.80 -0.21 0.54
CA GLU A 102 19.55 0.34 1.68
C GLU A 102 20.65 -0.62 2.17
N LEU A 103 20.37 -1.93 2.21
CA LEU A 103 21.30 -2.97 2.67
C LEU A 103 22.33 -3.41 1.63
N THR A 104 22.19 -2.95 0.38
CA THR A 104 23.06 -3.35 -0.75
C THR A 104 23.71 -2.12 -1.39
N HIS A 105 22.99 -1.44 -2.28
CA HIS A 105 23.44 -0.24 -2.95
C HIS A 105 23.79 0.89 -1.96
N GLY A 106 23.01 1.05 -0.89
CA GLY A 106 23.26 2.00 0.20
C GLY A 106 24.59 1.76 0.92
N ARG A 107 25.15 0.55 0.79
CA ARG A 107 26.47 0.16 1.33
C ARG A 107 27.58 0.14 0.27
N GLY A 108 27.31 0.70 -0.92
CA GLY A 108 28.26 0.79 -2.03
C GLY A 108 28.21 -0.37 -3.03
N GLY A 109 27.33 -1.35 -2.81
CA GLY A 109 27.09 -2.45 -3.75
C GLY A 109 26.66 -1.96 -5.13
N ARG A 110 27.00 -2.72 -6.18
CA ARG A 110 26.76 -2.30 -7.57
C ARG A 110 26.03 -3.37 -8.36
N PHE A 111 25.03 -2.95 -9.12
CA PHE A 111 24.39 -3.77 -10.14
C PHE A 111 25.03 -3.45 -11.49
N VAL A 112 25.64 -4.45 -12.11
CA VAL A 112 26.37 -4.30 -13.38
C VAL A 112 25.68 -5.15 -14.44
N GLN A 113 25.41 -4.54 -15.60
CA GLN A 113 25.03 -5.26 -16.81
C GLN A 113 26.28 -5.39 -17.68
N TYR A 114 26.77 -6.62 -17.88
CA TYR A 114 27.93 -6.86 -18.74
C TYR A 114 27.52 -6.84 -20.21
N VAL A 115 28.46 -6.44 -21.07
CA VAL A 115 28.22 -6.36 -22.52
C VAL A 115 27.84 -7.73 -23.07
N GLY A 116 26.68 -7.81 -23.74
CA GLY A 116 26.14 -9.05 -24.28
C GLY A 116 25.24 -9.83 -23.32
N GLU A 117 25.15 -9.41 -22.05
CA GLU A 117 24.25 -10.01 -21.07
C GLU A 117 22.98 -9.17 -20.91
N ARG A 118 21.83 -9.85 -20.91
CA ARG A 118 20.55 -9.20 -20.59
C ARG A 118 20.36 -9.03 -19.08
N GLN A 119 21.03 -9.85 -18.28
CA GLN A 119 20.80 -9.94 -16.84
C GLN A 119 21.76 -9.03 -16.06
N LEU A 120 21.30 -8.52 -14.91
CA LEU A 120 22.16 -7.83 -13.97
C LEU A 120 22.94 -8.84 -13.13
N THR A 121 24.20 -8.51 -12.86
CA THR A 121 25.05 -9.16 -11.86
C THR A 121 25.27 -8.20 -10.70
N TYR A 122 25.08 -8.68 -9.47
CA TYR A 122 25.40 -7.92 -8.27
C TYR A 122 26.87 -8.09 -7.89
N VAL A 123 27.55 -6.97 -7.64
CA VAL A 123 28.94 -6.91 -7.17
C VAL A 123 28.92 -6.40 -5.72
N PRO A 124 29.13 -7.28 -4.72
CA PRO A 124 29.12 -6.90 -3.32
C PRO A 124 30.37 -6.10 -2.94
N THR A 125 30.25 -5.34 -1.86
CA THR A 125 31.39 -4.65 -1.22
C THR A 125 31.99 -5.45 -0.08
N GLY A 126 31.23 -6.37 0.51
CA GLY A 126 31.56 -7.05 1.76
C GLY A 126 31.07 -6.30 3.00
N GLU A 127 30.40 -5.17 2.84
CA GLU A 127 29.76 -4.42 3.95
C GLU A 127 28.26 -4.71 4.06
N GLU A 128 27.68 -5.48 3.13
CA GLU A 128 26.32 -6.00 3.20
C GLU A 128 26.15 -6.98 4.38
N PRO A 129 24.93 -7.16 4.91
CA PRO A 129 24.66 -8.25 5.84
C PRO A 129 25.06 -9.61 5.26
N ALA A 130 25.52 -10.53 6.10
CA ALA A 130 26.06 -11.82 5.68
C ALA A 130 25.04 -12.64 4.88
N ARG A 131 23.76 -12.48 5.23
CA ARG A 131 22.63 -13.05 4.49
C ARG A 131 21.35 -12.27 4.74
N ILE A 132 20.49 -12.24 3.73
CA ILE A 132 19.16 -11.63 3.80
C ILE A 132 18.09 -12.66 3.42
N TYR A 133 17.18 -12.97 4.34
CA TYR A 133 15.99 -13.75 4.07
C TYR A 133 14.79 -12.84 3.79
N ILE A 134 14.04 -13.11 2.73
CA ILE A 134 12.76 -12.45 2.44
C ILE A 134 11.61 -13.44 2.55
N TYR A 135 10.46 -12.99 3.05
CA TYR A 135 9.26 -13.83 3.10
C TYR A 135 7.99 -13.01 3.10
N SER A 136 6.88 -13.62 2.69
CA SER A 136 5.56 -13.00 2.78
C SER A 136 4.48 -14.08 2.93
N ARG A 137 3.28 -13.67 3.35
CA ARG A 137 2.11 -14.57 3.43
C ARG A 137 1.71 -15.12 2.06
N SER A 138 1.87 -14.32 1.01
CA SER A 138 1.52 -14.68 -0.37
C SER A 138 2.61 -15.49 -1.09
N LEU A 139 3.81 -15.60 -0.49
CA LEU A 139 4.99 -16.27 -1.06
C LEU A 139 5.49 -15.67 -2.38
N LEU A 140 4.92 -14.55 -2.83
CA LEU A 140 5.22 -13.92 -4.11
C LEU A 140 5.75 -12.50 -3.90
N PRO A 141 6.82 -12.11 -4.60
CA PRO A 141 7.16 -10.71 -4.80
C PRO A 141 6.12 -9.99 -5.67
N PHE A 142 6.20 -8.65 -5.73
CA PHE A 142 5.37 -7.86 -6.62
C PHE A 142 5.83 -8.00 -8.09
N SER A 143 4.87 -8.02 -9.03
CA SER A 143 5.14 -8.00 -10.47
C SER A 143 5.71 -6.65 -10.89
N ALA A 144 6.61 -6.65 -11.87
CA ALA A 144 7.15 -5.44 -12.46
C ALA A 144 6.07 -4.68 -13.24
N ARG A 145 6.14 -3.34 -13.25
CA ARG A 145 5.32 -2.54 -14.16
C ARG A 145 5.77 -2.76 -15.60
N GLY A 146 4.80 -2.86 -16.51
CA GLY A 146 5.11 -2.80 -17.94
C GLY A 146 5.69 -1.44 -18.32
N ARG A 147 6.63 -1.43 -19.29
CA ARG A 147 7.09 -0.19 -19.94
C ARG A 147 5.88 0.62 -20.37
N ASN A 148 5.83 1.88 -19.96
CA ASN A 148 4.67 2.72 -20.20
C ASN A 148 4.66 3.21 -21.65
N GLN A 149 3.83 2.59 -22.48
CA GLN A 149 3.59 2.96 -23.88
C GLN A 149 2.39 3.89 -24.05
N LYS A 150 1.55 4.02 -23.02
CA LYS A 150 0.39 4.94 -23.01
C LYS A 150 0.79 6.40 -22.76
N GLY A 151 2.05 6.66 -22.42
CA GLY A 151 2.55 7.99 -22.07
C GLY A 151 1.94 8.50 -20.75
N VAL A 152 1.94 9.84 -20.58
CA VAL A 152 1.52 10.47 -19.32
C VAL A 152 0.00 10.56 -19.18
N GLY A 153 -0.72 10.74 -20.30
CA GLY A 153 -2.17 10.94 -20.33
C GLY A 153 -2.99 9.80 -20.91
N GLY A 154 -2.38 8.79 -21.53
CA GLY A 154 -3.12 7.66 -22.10
C GLY A 154 -3.65 6.74 -21.01
N GLN A 155 -4.95 6.47 -21.05
CA GLN A 155 -5.66 5.62 -20.10
C GLN A 155 -6.67 4.75 -20.83
N TYR A 156 -6.69 3.46 -20.49
CA TYR A 156 -7.78 2.59 -20.93
C TYR A 156 -9.08 3.00 -20.26
N HIS A 157 -10.16 3.08 -21.04
CA HIS A 157 -11.49 3.33 -20.52
C HIS A 157 -12.25 2.01 -20.49
N ALA A 158 -12.59 1.55 -19.28
CA ALA A 158 -13.32 0.30 -19.09
C ALA A 158 -14.67 0.32 -19.82
N ARG A 159 -15.00 -0.80 -20.47
CA ARG A 159 -16.23 -0.97 -21.23
C ARG A 159 -17.33 -1.61 -20.39
N PHE A 160 -16.97 -2.56 -19.52
CA PHE A 160 -17.89 -3.31 -18.67
C PHE A 160 -17.92 -2.73 -17.26
N PHE A 161 -16.74 -2.55 -16.64
CA PHE A 161 -16.64 -2.03 -15.27
C PHE A 161 -16.72 -0.50 -15.23
N THR A 162 -17.94 0.04 -15.38
CA THR A 162 -18.18 1.49 -15.50
C THR A 162 -18.81 2.12 -14.25
N ARG A 163 -18.77 3.44 -14.12
CA ARG A 163 -19.52 4.15 -13.06
C ARG A 163 -21.04 3.92 -13.16
N SER A 164 -21.57 3.87 -14.39
CA SER A 164 -22.99 3.62 -14.63
C SER A 164 -23.42 2.25 -14.09
N LEU A 165 -22.58 1.23 -14.26
CA LEU A 165 -22.81 -0.09 -13.67
C LEU A 165 -22.88 0.00 -12.14
N ILE A 166 -21.95 0.71 -11.49
CA ILE A 166 -21.96 0.89 -10.04
C ILE A 166 -23.27 1.58 -9.59
N ASP A 167 -23.70 2.62 -10.29
CA ASP A 167 -24.95 3.32 -9.99
C ASP A 167 -26.18 2.41 -10.19
N GLN A 168 -26.18 1.58 -11.22
CA GLN A 168 -27.24 0.60 -11.47
C GLN A 168 -27.32 -0.45 -10.36
N LEU A 169 -26.18 -1.03 -9.94
CA LEU A 169 -26.11 -2.01 -8.86
C LEU A 169 -26.58 -1.41 -7.52
N ARG A 170 -26.25 -0.14 -7.27
CA ARG A 170 -26.68 0.60 -6.07
C ARG A 170 -28.17 0.93 -6.07
N GLY A 171 -28.74 1.14 -7.26
CA GLY A 171 -30.13 1.58 -7.43
C GLY A 171 -30.44 2.90 -6.72
N LYS A 172 -31.74 3.20 -6.57
CA LYS A 172 -32.19 4.43 -5.90
C LYS A 172 -31.88 4.47 -4.40
N SER A 173 -31.76 3.31 -3.76
CA SER A 173 -31.46 3.20 -2.33
C SER A 173 -29.99 3.39 -1.97
N ARG A 174 -29.10 3.52 -2.98
CA ARG A 174 -27.64 3.59 -2.77
C ARG A 174 -27.13 2.42 -1.94
N ALA A 175 -27.61 1.20 -2.24
CA ALA A 175 -27.28 0.00 -1.49
C ALA A 175 -25.76 -0.27 -1.45
N GLN A 176 -25.28 -0.84 -0.35
CA GLN A 176 -23.92 -1.33 -0.23
C GLN A 176 -23.71 -2.53 -1.17
N LEU A 177 -22.51 -2.66 -1.72
CA LEU A 177 -22.17 -3.70 -2.71
C LEU A 177 -21.31 -4.82 -2.10
N ASP A 178 -21.44 -6.02 -2.64
CA ASP A 178 -20.49 -7.12 -2.41
C ASP A 178 -19.44 -7.11 -3.52
N PHE A 179 -18.21 -6.71 -3.19
CA PHE A 179 -17.10 -6.60 -4.13
C PHE A 179 -16.80 -7.93 -4.81
N ASP A 180 -16.70 -9.02 -4.05
CA ASP A 180 -16.30 -10.33 -4.57
C ASP A 180 -17.36 -10.92 -5.50
N LYS A 181 -18.64 -10.77 -5.16
CA LYS A 181 -19.74 -11.37 -5.94
C LYS A 181 -20.23 -10.49 -7.08
N GLN A 182 -20.20 -9.17 -6.92
CA GLN A 182 -20.82 -8.25 -7.88
C GLN A 182 -19.80 -7.47 -8.72
N LEU A 183 -18.59 -7.23 -8.21
CA LEU A 183 -17.62 -6.34 -8.87
C LEU A 183 -16.44 -7.09 -9.46
N LEU A 184 -15.80 -7.97 -8.68
CA LEU A 184 -14.63 -8.74 -9.10
C LEU A 184 -14.87 -9.57 -10.38
N PRO A 185 -16.01 -10.25 -10.59
CA PRO A 185 -16.23 -11.03 -11.81
C PRO A 185 -16.24 -10.13 -13.06
N ILE A 186 -16.76 -8.91 -12.93
CA ILE A 186 -16.81 -7.93 -14.02
C ILE A 186 -15.44 -7.35 -14.30
N ILE A 187 -14.63 -7.10 -13.26
CA ILE A 187 -13.22 -6.70 -13.40
C ILE A 187 -12.43 -7.81 -14.12
N ILE A 188 -12.61 -9.07 -13.72
CA ILE A 188 -11.95 -10.21 -14.38
C ILE A 188 -12.39 -10.31 -15.84
N HIS A 189 -13.68 -10.13 -16.13
CA HIS A 189 -14.21 -10.12 -17.49
C HIS A 189 -13.60 -9.00 -18.35
N GLU A 190 -13.47 -7.79 -17.79
CA GLU A 190 -12.77 -6.66 -18.42
C GLU A 190 -11.30 -6.97 -18.71
N MET A 191 -10.60 -7.61 -17.77
CA MET A 191 -9.21 -8.03 -17.95
C MET A 191 -9.06 -9.08 -19.06
N CYS A 192 -9.99 -10.04 -19.15
CA CYS A 192 -10.02 -10.99 -20.25
C CYS A 192 -10.21 -10.29 -21.60
N PHE A 193 -11.16 -9.35 -21.67
CA PHE A 193 -11.42 -8.58 -22.90
C PHE A 193 -10.17 -7.85 -23.38
N VAL A 194 -9.50 -7.14 -22.48
CA VAL A 194 -8.26 -6.42 -22.79
C VAL A 194 -7.15 -7.37 -23.19
N TYR A 195 -7.03 -8.52 -22.53
CA TYR A 195 -6.06 -9.57 -22.89
C TYR A 195 -6.28 -10.05 -24.32
N ASP A 196 -7.50 -10.45 -24.68
CA ASP A 196 -7.82 -10.99 -26.00
C ASP A 196 -7.68 -9.94 -27.10
N CYS A 197 -8.14 -8.70 -26.87
CA CYS A 197 -7.98 -7.61 -27.82
C CYS A 197 -6.50 -7.34 -28.11
N THR A 198 -5.68 -7.33 -27.06
CA THR A 198 -4.24 -7.09 -27.18
C THR A 198 -3.53 -8.25 -27.87
N LEU A 199 -3.85 -9.49 -27.49
CA LEU A 199 -3.25 -10.69 -28.07
C LEU A 199 -3.54 -10.82 -29.56
N ASN A 200 -4.77 -10.50 -29.98
CA ASN A 200 -5.21 -10.61 -31.37
C ASN A 200 -4.97 -9.33 -32.18
N ASN A 201 -4.45 -8.27 -31.55
CA ASN A 201 -4.34 -6.93 -32.13
C ASN A 201 -5.67 -6.45 -32.77
N SER A 202 -6.78 -6.70 -32.09
CA SER A 202 -8.14 -6.42 -32.58
C SER A 202 -9.00 -5.81 -31.47
N TRP A 203 -9.24 -4.50 -31.55
CA TRP A 203 -10.02 -3.74 -30.55
C TRP A 203 -11.47 -3.47 -30.99
N ASP A 204 -11.83 -3.95 -32.18
CA ASP A 204 -13.16 -3.86 -32.79
C ASP A 204 -14.06 -5.06 -32.44
N LEU A 205 -13.65 -5.90 -31.48
CA LEU A 205 -14.47 -7.00 -30.99
C LEU A 205 -15.82 -6.47 -30.48
N PRO A 206 -16.95 -7.10 -30.84
CA PRO A 206 -18.28 -6.68 -30.40
C PRO A 206 -18.37 -6.84 -28.88
N PHE A 207 -18.25 -5.73 -28.16
CA PHE A 207 -18.15 -5.75 -26.70
C PHE A 207 -19.44 -6.26 -26.03
N ASP A 208 -20.61 -6.00 -26.63
CA ASP A 208 -21.91 -6.43 -26.09
C ASP A 208 -22.07 -7.96 -25.99
N ASN A 209 -21.34 -8.71 -26.81
CA ASN A 209 -21.42 -10.18 -26.87
C ASN A 209 -20.08 -10.86 -26.59
N TYR A 210 -19.11 -10.13 -26.02
CA TYR A 210 -17.82 -10.72 -25.71
C TYR A 210 -17.97 -11.72 -24.56
N GLU A 211 -17.55 -12.96 -24.82
CA GLU A 211 -17.42 -14.00 -23.81
C GLU A 211 -16.00 -14.56 -23.88
N PRO A 212 -15.21 -14.44 -22.80
CA PRO A 212 -13.86 -14.98 -22.81
C PRO A 212 -13.88 -16.49 -22.93
N ASP A 213 -12.96 -17.05 -23.71
CA ASP A 213 -12.78 -18.50 -23.73
C ASP A 213 -12.20 -19.00 -22.40
N GLU A 214 -12.28 -20.31 -22.17
CA GLU A 214 -11.81 -20.92 -20.94
C GLU A 214 -10.29 -20.76 -20.74
N LYS A 215 -9.52 -20.69 -21.83
CA LYS A 215 -8.08 -20.53 -21.78
C LYS A 215 -7.71 -19.13 -21.26
N THR A 216 -8.34 -18.08 -21.76
CA THR A 216 -8.14 -16.71 -21.30
C THR A 216 -8.59 -16.55 -19.85
N ARG A 217 -9.74 -17.14 -19.46
CA ARG A 217 -10.18 -17.16 -18.04
C ARG A 217 -9.11 -17.79 -17.14
N GLN A 218 -8.53 -18.92 -17.54
CA GLN A 218 -7.47 -19.58 -16.77
C GLN A 218 -6.17 -18.76 -16.71
N ILE A 219 -5.81 -18.07 -17.80
CA ILE A 219 -4.64 -17.19 -17.83
C ILE A 219 -4.84 -16.05 -16.82
N ILE A 220 -5.98 -15.35 -16.88
CA ILE A 220 -6.27 -14.26 -15.94
C ILE A 220 -6.33 -14.78 -14.50
N ARG A 221 -6.97 -15.93 -14.24
CA ARG A 221 -7.00 -16.55 -12.91
C ARG A 221 -5.59 -16.81 -12.37
N ARG A 222 -4.67 -17.31 -13.21
CA ARG A 222 -3.27 -17.54 -12.83
C ARG A 222 -2.50 -16.25 -12.54
N LEU A 223 -2.90 -15.09 -13.08
CA LEU A 223 -2.31 -13.80 -12.68
C LEU A 223 -2.69 -13.46 -11.23
N PHE A 224 -3.94 -13.71 -10.85
CA PHE A 224 -4.45 -13.48 -9.49
C PHE A 224 -3.88 -14.48 -8.48
N TYR A 225 -3.78 -15.75 -8.85
CA TYR A 225 -3.33 -16.82 -7.95
C TYR A 225 -2.29 -17.73 -8.62
N PRO A 226 -1.04 -17.23 -8.82
CA PRO A 226 0.00 -17.99 -9.54
C PRO A 226 0.38 -19.34 -8.91
N LEU A 227 0.19 -19.46 -7.60
CA LEU A 227 0.52 -20.65 -6.79
C LEU A 227 -0.71 -21.53 -6.50
N GLU A 228 -1.88 -21.19 -7.05
CA GLU A 228 -3.08 -21.99 -6.86
C GLU A 228 -2.90 -23.39 -7.47
N ASN A 229 -3.13 -24.43 -6.68
CA ASN A 229 -2.95 -25.83 -7.05
C ASN A 229 -1.51 -26.18 -7.51
N VAL A 230 -0.51 -25.43 -7.02
CA VAL A 230 0.91 -25.72 -7.27
C VAL A 230 1.53 -26.27 -5.99
N GLU A 231 2.07 -27.48 -6.07
CA GLU A 231 2.84 -28.10 -4.99
C GLU A 231 4.30 -28.27 -5.44
N PHE A 232 5.23 -28.09 -4.49
CA PHE A 232 6.65 -28.23 -4.73
C PHE A 232 7.20 -29.37 -3.88
N SER A 233 7.94 -30.30 -4.49
CA SER A 233 8.55 -31.42 -3.77
C SER A 233 9.80 -31.03 -2.97
N SER A 234 10.35 -29.83 -3.20
CA SER A 234 11.45 -29.29 -2.40
C SER A 234 11.41 -27.76 -2.38
N PHE A 235 12.13 -27.17 -1.43
CA PHE A 235 12.27 -25.72 -1.31
C PHE A 235 13.03 -25.13 -2.52
N GLU A 236 14.03 -25.83 -3.04
CA GLU A 236 14.85 -25.40 -4.18
C GLU A 236 13.99 -25.27 -5.44
N LEU A 237 13.05 -26.21 -5.65
CA LEU A 237 12.12 -26.14 -6.78
C LEU A 237 11.14 -24.98 -6.64
N PHE A 238 10.69 -24.65 -5.42
CA PHE A 238 9.91 -23.44 -5.16
C PHE A 238 10.72 -22.18 -5.50
N ALA A 239 11.96 -22.07 -5.00
CA ALA A 239 12.81 -20.91 -5.25
C ALA A 239 13.11 -20.73 -6.75
N LEU A 240 13.42 -21.82 -7.46
CA LEU A 240 13.61 -21.83 -8.91
C LEU A 240 12.33 -21.42 -9.67
N TRP A 241 11.17 -21.85 -9.20
CA TRP A 241 9.90 -21.44 -9.79
C TRP A 241 9.67 -19.94 -9.64
N ILE A 242 9.94 -19.35 -8.47
CA ILE A 242 9.81 -17.91 -8.24
C ILE A 242 10.76 -17.11 -9.13
N ILE A 243 12.02 -17.57 -9.27
CA ILE A 243 12.99 -16.95 -10.19
C ILE A 243 12.44 -16.94 -11.62
N ARG A 244 11.95 -18.09 -12.11
CA ARG A 244 11.35 -18.18 -13.46
C ARG A 244 10.07 -17.37 -13.61
N PHE A 245 9.27 -17.25 -12.54
CA PHE A 245 8.09 -16.40 -12.52
C PHE A 245 8.47 -14.92 -12.71
N LEU A 246 9.48 -14.43 -11.99
CA LEU A 246 9.99 -13.07 -12.14
C LEU A 246 10.61 -12.83 -13.53
N GLU A 247 11.37 -13.78 -14.07
CA GLU A 247 11.95 -13.69 -15.42
C GLU A 247 10.86 -13.54 -16.49
N ARG A 248 9.81 -14.36 -16.43
CA ARG A 248 8.67 -14.27 -17.36
C ARG A 248 7.91 -12.97 -17.19
N ASP A 249 7.71 -12.52 -15.95
CA ASP A 249 7.04 -11.25 -15.67
C ASP A 249 7.84 -10.05 -16.24
N LEU A 250 9.17 -10.11 -16.17
CA LEU A 250 10.06 -9.11 -16.77
C LEU A 250 10.00 -9.14 -18.30
N ASP A 251 9.97 -10.32 -18.93
CA ASP A 251 9.78 -10.43 -20.38
C ASP A 251 8.48 -9.74 -20.84
N GLU A 252 7.39 -9.95 -20.11
CA GLU A 252 6.13 -9.26 -20.36
C GLU A 252 6.21 -7.75 -20.04
N ALA A 253 6.93 -7.37 -18.97
CA ALA A 253 7.14 -5.97 -18.61
C ALA A 253 7.86 -5.19 -19.71
N TYR A 254 8.87 -5.81 -20.33
CA TYR A 254 9.66 -5.21 -21.40
C TYR A 254 8.90 -5.04 -22.72
N LYS A 255 7.92 -5.91 -23.00
CA LYS A 255 6.98 -5.73 -24.11
C LYS A 255 6.09 -4.50 -23.91
N GLY A 256 5.80 -4.12 -22.67
CA GLY A 256 5.09 -2.88 -22.32
C GLY A 256 3.58 -3.05 -22.11
N ASN A 257 2.95 -2.01 -21.54
CA ASN A 257 1.55 -2.05 -21.10
C ASN A 257 0.50 -1.87 -22.20
N VAL A 258 0.92 -1.85 -23.47
CA VAL A 258 0.05 -1.87 -24.65
C VAL A 258 0.33 -3.10 -25.50
N SER A 259 1.59 -3.51 -25.66
CA SER A 259 1.95 -4.63 -26.55
C SER A 259 1.98 -6.00 -25.85
N SER A 260 2.17 -6.07 -24.54
CA SER A 260 1.98 -7.31 -23.78
C SER A 260 0.52 -7.47 -23.42
N ALA A 261 -0.13 -8.55 -23.87
CA ALA A 261 -1.49 -8.89 -23.44
C ALA A 261 -1.58 -9.08 -21.91
N VAL A 262 -0.54 -9.66 -21.29
CA VAL A 262 -0.48 -9.83 -19.83
C VAL A 262 -0.42 -8.48 -19.12
N LYS A 263 0.51 -7.59 -19.53
CA LYS A 263 0.64 -6.28 -18.87
C LYS A 263 -0.51 -5.36 -19.21
N ALA A 264 -1.09 -5.42 -20.41
CA ALA A 264 -2.29 -4.66 -20.75
C ALA A 264 -3.46 -5.06 -19.84
N ALA A 265 -3.66 -6.37 -19.63
CA ALA A 265 -4.71 -6.89 -18.75
C ALA A 265 -4.48 -6.50 -17.28
N THR A 266 -3.27 -6.60 -16.73
CA THR A 266 -3.01 -6.16 -15.35
C THR A 266 -3.08 -4.65 -15.18
N ASP A 267 -2.72 -3.87 -16.21
CA ASP A 267 -2.80 -2.40 -16.20
C ASP A 267 -4.24 -1.90 -16.14
N VAL A 268 -5.24 -2.72 -16.51
CA VAL A 268 -6.68 -2.44 -16.30
C VAL A 268 -6.94 -2.06 -14.85
N LEU A 269 -6.37 -2.77 -13.87
CA LEU A 269 -6.58 -2.49 -12.45
C LEU A 269 -6.11 -1.09 -12.03
N ARG A 270 -5.10 -0.56 -12.71
CA ARG A 270 -4.65 0.83 -12.51
C ARG A 270 -5.60 1.80 -13.20
N ASP A 271 -6.06 1.46 -14.39
CA ASP A 271 -6.91 2.32 -15.21
C ASP A 271 -8.34 2.43 -14.66
N ILE A 272 -8.87 1.38 -14.02
CA ILE A 272 -10.21 1.39 -13.39
C ILE A 272 -10.21 1.87 -11.93
N ARG A 273 -9.06 2.24 -11.38
CA ARG A 273 -8.90 2.54 -9.95
C ARG A 273 -9.91 3.58 -9.46
N ASP A 274 -10.22 4.59 -10.27
CA ASP A 274 -11.17 5.63 -9.89
C ASP A 274 -12.63 5.14 -9.85
N ILE A 275 -12.95 4.08 -10.61
CA ILE A 275 -14.26 3.41 -10.60
C ILE A 275 -14.36 2.48 -9.40
N VAL A 276 -13.29 1.74 -9.09
CA VAL A 276 -13.18 0.96 -7.84
C VAL A 276 -13.33 1.88 -6.63
N ARG A 277 -12.64 3.02 -6.62
CA ARG A 277 -12.78 4.04 -5.57
C ARG A 277 -14.22 4.51 -5.41
N TYR A 278 -14.90 4.81 -6.52
CA TYR A 278 -16.31 5.21 -6.50
C TYR A 278 -17.23 4.13 -5.88
N ALA A 279 -16.90 2.86 -6.05
CA ALA A 279 -17.63 1.73 -5.46
C ALA A 279 -17.33 1.53 -3.97
N VAL A 280 -16.09 1.81 -3.53
CA VAL A 280 -15.61 1.52 -2.16
C VAL A 280 -15.85 2.67 -1.18
N ASP A 281 -15.64 3.91 -1.61
CA ASP A 281 -15.66 5.10 -0.77
C ASP A 281 -16.95 5.21 0.06
N PHE A 282 -16.82 5.78 1.26
CA PHE A 282 -17.91 6.12 2.19
C PHE A 282 -18.85 4.94 2.50
N ARG A 283 -18.28 3.80 2.88
CA ARG A 283 -19.03 2.57 3.22
C ARG A 283 -19.78 2.02 2.00
N GLY A 284 -19.22 2.16 0.80
CA GLY A 284 -19.86 1.70 -0.44
C GLY A 284 -19.98 0.17 -0.57
N LEU A 285 -19.22 -0.58 0.23
CA LEU A 285 -19.28 -2.04 0.32
C LEU A 285 -19.95 -2.51 1.62
N ILE A 286 -20.57 -3.69 1.60
CA ILE A 286 -21.02 -4.35 2.84
C ILE A 286 -19.81 -4.64 3.76
N PRO A 287 -19.96 -4.65 5.10
CA PRO A 287 -18.85 -4.76 6.04
C PRO A 287 -17.88 -5.91 5.76
N GLU A 288 -18.39 -7.11 5.53
CA GLU A 288 -17.60 -8.33 5.30
C GLU A 288 -16.82 -8.24 3.98
N SER A 289 -17.45 -7.70 2.94
CA SER A 289 -16.82 -7.53 1.63
C SER A 289 -15.81 -6.39 1.63
N HIS A 290 -16.03 -5.33 2.42
CA HIS A 290 -15.03 -4.28 2.64
C HIS A 290 -13.77 -4.84 3.33
N GLN A 291 -13.95 -5.69 4.34
CA GLN A 291 -12.84 -6.37 4.99
C GLN A 291 -12.06 -7.23 4.00
N LEU A 292 -12.73 -8.17 3.31
CA LEU A 292 -12.15 -9.06 2.31
C LEU A 292 -11.41 -8.28 1.20
N PHE A 293 -12.02 -7.20 0.71
CA PHE A 293 -11.43 -6.34 -0.30
C PHE A 293 -10.09 -5.77 0.17
N LEU A 294 -10.01 -5.25 1.41
CA LEU A 294 -8.77 -4.65 1.92
C LEU A 294 -7.73 -5.67 2.40
N THR A 295 -8.15 -6.83 2.90
CA THR A 295 -7.23 -7.83 3.47
C THR A 295 -6.66 -8.79 2.43
N ASP A 296 -7.42 -9.08 1.37
CA ASP A 296 -7.08 -10.16 0.43
C ASP A 296 -6.97 -9.63 -1.02
N LEU A 297 -7.98 -8.92 -1.52
CA LEU A 297 -8.01 -8.50 -2.93
C LEU A 297 -7.09 -7.32 -3.24
N CYS A 298 -7.08 -6.28 -2.40
CA CYS A 298 -6.26 -5.09 -2.59
C CYS A 298 -4.75 -5.42 -2.59
N PRO A 299 -4.22 -6.29 -1.70
CA PRO A 299 -2.85 -6.79 -1.81
C PRO A 299 -2.57 -7.52 -3.13
N VAL A 300 -3.51 -8.32 -3.64
CA VAL A 300 -3.39 -9.00 -4.94
C VAL A 300 -3.34 -7.99 -6.09
N PHE A 301 -4.21 -6.97 -6.08
CA PHE A 301 -4.21 -5.90 -7.08
C PHE A 301 -2.89 -5.12 -7.06
N ASN A 302 -2.41 -4.78 -5.87
CA ASN A 302 -1.14 -4.08 -5.69
C ASN A 302 0.04 -4.92 -6.21
N ARG A 303 0.06 -6.22 -5.91
CA ARG A 303 1.08 -7.15 -6.42
C ARG A 303 1.13 -7.19 -7.94
N MET A 304 -0.03 -7.20 -8.60
CA MET A 304 -0.09 -7.35 -10.08
C MET A 304 0.11 -6.05 -10.85
N ALA A 305 -0.39 -4.92 -10.35
CA ALA A 305 -0.53 -3.70 -11.16
C ALA A 305 0.21 -2.47 -10.60
N VAL A 306 0.57 -2.45 -9.32
CA VAL A 306 1.23 -1.30 -8.67
C VAL A 306 2.74 -1.49 -8.53
N GLY A 307 3.22 -2.73 -8.68
CA GLY A 307 4.57 -3.20 -8.34
C GLY A 307 5.73 -2.38 -8.86
N PRO A 308 6.98 -2.76 -8.58
CA PRO A 308 8.08 -1.84 -8.78
C PRO A 308 8.40 -1.62 -10.28
N PRO A 309 9.23 -0.62 -10.63
CA PRO A 309 9.88 -0.56 -11.94
C PRO A 309 10.59 -1.89 -12.26
N ALA A 310 10.71 -2.24 -13.54
CA ALA A 310 11.29 -3.52 -13.96
C ALA A 310 12.71 -3.73 -13.42
N GLU A 311 13.49 -2.65 -13.38
CA GLU A 311 14.87 -2.60 -12.89
C GLU A 311 14.98 -3.15 -11.46
N LYS A 312 13.97 -2.90 -10.60
CA LYS A 312 13.98 -3.38 -9.21
C LYS A 312 13.75 -4.88 -9.07
N ASN A 313 13.03 -5.49 -10.01
CA ASN A 313 12.91 -6.94 -10.06
C ASN A 313 14.14 -7.59 -10.70
N GLU A 314 14.84 -6.89 -11.60
CA GLU A 314 16.16 -7.33 -12.09
C GLU A 314 17.23 -7.29 -10.99
N GLU A 315 17.25 -6.23 -10.19
CA GLU A 315 18.10 -6.13 -8.99
C GLU A 315 17.80 -7.29 -8.02
N LEU A 316 16.52 -7.56 -7.72
CA LEU A 316 16.13 -8.69 -6.87
C LEU A 316 16.62 -10.03 -7.45
N LEU A 317 16.48 -10.26 -8.76
CA LEU A 317 16.99 -11.47 -9.41
C LEU A 317 18.52 -11.58 -9.30
N ALA A 318 19.24 -10.49 -9.46
CA ALA A 318 20.70 -10.47 -9.30
C ALA A 318 21.12 -10.85 -7.87
N LEU A 319 20.40 -10.34 -6.86
CA LEU A 319 20.64 -10.66 -5.45
C LEU A 319 20.31 -12.13 -5.13
N LEU A 320 19.19 -12.66 -5.66
CA LEU A 320 18.81 -14.06 -5.50
C LEU A 320 19.83 -15.01 -6.13
N ARG A 321 20.32 -14.69 -7.33
CA ARG A 321 21.31 -15.52 -8.05
C ARG A 321 22.69 -15.49 -7.41
N ASN A 322 23.10 -14.36 -6.84
CA ASN A 322 24.36 -14.24 -6.11
C ASN A 322 24.32 -14.91 -4.73
N GLY A 323 23.13 -15.20 -4.19
CA GLY A 323 22.94 -15.89 -2.91
C GLY A 323 22.95 -14.99 -1.68
N LEU A 324 23.04 -13.66 -1.87
CA LEU A 324 22.92 -12.69 -0.78
C LEU A 324 21.48 -12.64 -0.23
N VAL A 325 20.49 -12.73 -1.13
CA VAL A 325 19.07 -12.80 -0.79
C VAL A 325 18.54 -14.21 -1.01
N GLU A 326 17.77 -14.73 -0.06
CA GLU A 326 17.08 -16.02 -0.16
C GLU A 326 15.64 -15.94 0.35
N PHE A 327 14.77 -16.83 -0.12
CA PHE A 327 13.44 -16.97 0.50
C PHE A 327 13.54 -17.71 1.85
N ALA A 328 12.89 -17.19 2.88
CA ALA A 328 12.86 -17.86 4.19
C ALA A 328 11.98 -19.12 4.18
N SER A 329 11.01 -19.19 3.26
CA SER A 329 9.94 -20.20 3.30
C SER A 329 9.27 -20.43 1.94
N ALA A 330 8.79 -21.65 1.72
CA ALA A 330 7.94 -22.07 0.60
C ALA A 330 6.47 -22.31 1.00
N SER A 331 6.09 -22.00 2.25
CA SER A 331 4.70 -22.05 2.74
C SER A 331 4.43 -20.91 3.71
N TYR A 332 3.19 -20.69 4.14
CA TYR A 332 2.85 -19.63 5.10
C TYR A 332 3.80 -19.64 6.32
N PRO A 333 4.65 -18.59 6.48
CA PRO A 333 5.64 -18.56 7.54
C PRO A 333 5.06 -17.99 8.84
N ARG A 334 5.61 -18.43 9.97
CA ARG A 334 5.40 -17.85 11.30
C ARG A 334 6.72 -17.34 11.85
N VAL A 335 6.64 -16.25 12.60
CA VAL A 335 7.80 -15.67 13.28
C VAL A 335 7.66 -15.96 14.76
N ARG A 336 8.71 -16.49 15.37
CA ARG A 336 8.83 -16.67 16.83
C ARG A 336 10.19 -16.17 17.30
N THR A 337 10.30 -15.86 18.58
CA THR A 337 11.57 -15.53 19.23
C THR A 337 12.15 -16.78 19.88
N ASP A 338 13.45 -17.03 19.74
CA ASP A 338 14.14 -18.12 20.44
C ASP A 338 15.19 -17.56 21.40
N THR A 339 14.91 -17.69 22.70
CA THR A 339 15.79 -17.23 23.78
C THR A 339 17.01 -18.13 23.98
N THR A 340 17.02 -19.36 23.45
CA THR A 340 18.18 -20.26 23.58
C THR A 340 19.28 -19.82 22.62
N SER A 341 18.91 -19.63 21.34
CA SER A 341 19.83 -19.14 20.30
C SER A 341 19.95 -17.61 20.25
N ALA A 342 19.10 -16.88 20.98
CA ALA A 342 18.99 -15.41 20.92
C ALA A 342 18.78 -14.89 19.48
N THR A 343 17.86 -15.51 18.74
CA THR A 343 17.52 -15.15 17.35
C THR A 343 16.00 -15.08 17.13
N PHE A 344 15.60 -14.38 16.06
CA PHE A 344 14.29 -14.54 15.46
C PHE A 344 14.28 -15.80 14.60
N VAL A 345 13.20 -16.57 14.70
CA VAL A 345 13.03 -17.81 13.93
C VAL A 345 11.83 -17.69 13.02
N ILE A 346 12.09 -17.83 11.72
CA ILE A 346 11.07 -17.85 10.67
C ILE A 346 10.86 -19.30 10.31
N SER A 347 9.73 -19.85 10.75
CA SER A 347 9.40 -21.27 10.59
C SER A 347 8.20 -21.47 9.68
N SER A 348 8.25 -22.55 8.92
CA SER A 348 7.17 -23.00 8.06
C SER A 348 7.17 -24.53 8.00
N LYS A 349 6.22 -25.12 7.28
CA LYS A 349 6.15 -26.60 7.17
C LYS A 349 7.42 -27.21 6.57
N ASN A 350 8.12 -26.45 5.73
CA ASN A 350 9.18 -26.98 4.87
C ASN A 350 10.57 -26.46 5.22
N ARG A 351 10.66 -25.41 6.07
CA ARG A 351 11.93 -24.74 6.38
C ARG A 351 11.84 -23.99 7.70
N GLU A 352 12.94 -23.97 8.43
CA GLU A 352 13.16 -23.09 9.56
C GLU A 352 14.49 -22.34 9.32
N VAL A 353 14.47 -21.01 9.48
CA VAL A 353 15.67 -20.18 9.40
C VAL A 353 15.75 -19.26 10.61
N HIS A 354 16.98 -19.01 11.05
CA HIS A 354 17.30 -18.11 12.15
C HIS A 354 17.84 -16.79 11.58
N ALA A 355 17.48 -15.68 12.22
CA ALA A 355 17.93 -14.34 11.88
C ALA A 355 18.24 -13.53 13.14
N ASP A 356 19.32 -12.75 13.07
CA ASP A 356 19.71 -11.81 14.12
C ASP A 356 18.85 -10.55 14.05
N VAL A 357 18.50 -10.11 12.84
CA VAL A 357 17.73 -8.89 12.64
C VAL A 357 16.41 -9.20 11.96
N LEU A 358 15.31 -8.69 12.53
CA LEU A 358 13.99 -8.72 11.90
C LEU A 358 13.60 -7.30 11.45
N VAL A 359 13.35 -7.14 10.15
CA VAL A 359 12.87 -5.88 9.55
C VAL A 359 11.44 -6.05 9.04
N ARG A 360 10.50 -5.26 9.57
CA ARG A 360 9.10 -5.23 9.12
C ARG A 360 8.97 -4.38 7.86
N GLY A 361 8.91 -5.03 6.70
CA GLY A 361 8.81 -4.44 5.36
C GLY A 361 7.40 -4.04 4.93
N MET A 362 6.63 -3.43 5.85
CA MET A 362 5.26 -2.96 5.61
C MET A 362 5.06 -1.61 6.29
N ILE A 363 4.15 -0.80 5.74
CA ILE A 363 3.71 0.46 6.34
C ILE A 363 2.38 0.19 7.05
N GLU A 364 2.26 0.68 8.28
CA GLU A 364 1.05 0.53 9.06
C GLU A 364 -0.11 1.35 8.50
N LYS A 365 -1.32 0.84 8.73
CA LYS A 365 -2.54 1.58 8.45
C LYS A 365 -2.78 2.56 9.58
N PHE A 366 -3.12 3.80 9.25
CA PHE A 366 -3.50 4.76 10.29
C PHE A 366 -4.78 4.32 11.02
N ILE A 367 -4.62 3.95 12.29
CA ILE A 367 -5.72 3.69 13.22
C ILE A 367 -5.68 4.80 14.28
N PRO A 368 -6.66 5.72 14.33
CA PRO A 368 -6.60 6.87 15.24
C PRO A 368 -6.32 6.52 16.71
N GLN A 369 -6.84 5.39 17.20
CA GLN A 369 -6.63 4.94 18.59
C GLN A 369 -5.20 4.45 18.88
N ARG A 370 -4.42 4.15 17.85
CA ARG A 370 -3.05 3.65 17.96
C ARG A 370 -2.01 4.71 17.66
N ASP A 371 -2.39 5.87 17.16
CA ASP A 371 -1.46 6.94 16.81
C ASP A 371 -0.78 7.53 18.07
N GLU A 372 0.50 7.86 17.96
CA GLU A 372 1.31 8.47 19.02
C GLU A 372 1.14 10.00 19.08
N SER A 373 0.53 10.61 18.05
CA SER A 373 0.34 12.06 17.99
C SER A 373 -0.55 12.55 19.13
N PRO A 374 -0.05 13.50 19.95
CA PRO A 374 -0.88 14.17 20.96
C PRO A 374 -2.12 14.83 20.35
N LEU A 375 -2.02 15.34 19.11
CA LEU A 375 -3.13 15.95 18.39
C LEU A 375 -4.27 14.96 18.17
N ILE A 376 -3.99 13.79 17.59
CA ILE A 376 -5.00 12.77 17.33
C ILE A 376 -5.64 12.30 18.64
N GLU A 377 -4.83 12.05 19.67
CA GLU A 377 -5.33 11.65 20.99
C GLU A 377 -6.27 12.70 21.58
N ASN A 378 -5.86 13.97 21.60
CA ASN A 378 -6.66 15.06 22.17
C ASN A 378 -7.94 15.31 21.37
N MET A 379 -7.87 15.27 20.03
CA MET A 379 -9.06 15.40 19.18
C MET A 379 -10.06 14.26 19.40
N LEU A 380 -9.60 13.01 19.58
CA LEU A 380 -10.47 11.88 19.97
C LEU A 380 -11.10 12.10 21.34
N ARG A 381 -10.29 12.50 22.34
CA ARG A 381 -10.74 12.75 23.72
C ARG A 381 -11.81 13.84 23.80
N ARG A 382 -11.66 14.90 23.00
CA ARG A 382 -12.62 16.00 22.87
C ARG A 382 -13.84 15.66 22.01
N GLY A 383 -13.80 14.53 21.30
CA GLY A 383 -14.86 14.13 20.39
C GLY A 383 -14.90 14.89 19.07
N LEU A 384 -13.84 15.63 18.72
CA LEU A 384 -13.74 16.38 17.45
C LEU A 384 -13.62 15.47 16.24
N ILE A 385 -13.08 14.27 16.44
CA ILE A 385 -12.96 13.22 15.43
C ILE A 385 -13.43 11.91 16.02
N ARG A 386 -13.79 10.97 15.14
CA ARG A 386 -13.95 9.56 15.47
C ARG A 386 -13.30 8.71 14.41
N SER A 387 -13.07 7.45 14.74
CA SER A 387 -12.63 6.44 13.77
C SER A 387 -13.70 6.14 12.74
N PHE A 388 -13.30 5.96 11.49
CA PHE A 388 -14.20 5.44 10.46
C PHE A 388 -14.46 3.95 10.68
N THR A 389 -15.73 3.57 10.62
CA THR A 389 -16.17 2.17 10.74
C THR A 389 -17.23 1.85 9.70
N ASN A 390 -17.24 0.62 9.21
CA ASN A 390 -18.29 0.05 8.37
C ASN A 390 -18.84 -1.20 9.06
N GLY A 391 -19.99 -1.08 9.73
CA GLY A 391 -20.45 -2.12 10.67
C GLY A 391 -19.41 -2.38 11.75
N ASN A 392 -19.02 -3.65 11.93
CA ASN A 392 -18.00 -4.06 12.90
C ASN A 392 -16.55 -3.95 12.37
N PHE A 393 -16.36 -3.50 11.13
CA PHE A 393 -15.05 -3.42 10.50
C PHE A 393 -14.49 -1.99 10.56
N HIS A 394 -13.24 -1.86 11.03
CA HIS A 394 -12.46 -0.62 10.98
C HIS A 394 -11.37 -0.76 9.90
N PRO A 395 -11.51 -0.11 8.73
CA PRO A 395 -10.54 -0.22 7.66
C PRO A 395 -9.26 0.58 7.94
N SER A 396 -9.42 1.85 8.34
CA SER A 396 -8.40 2.83 8.75
C SER A 396 -9.06 4.21 8.86
N GLY A 397 -8.32 5.21 9.35
CA GLY A 397 -8.67 6.62 9.21
C GLY A 397 -9.71 7.18 10.18
N ILE A 398 -9.83 8.50 10.16
CA ILE A 398 -10.93 9.22 10.81
C ILE A 398 -12.16 9.26 9.90
N ASP A 399 -13.35 9.32 10.48
CA ASP A 399 -14.59 9.48 9.74
C ASP A 399 -14.73 10.92 9.23
N ILE A 400 -15.19 11.07 7.98
CA ILE A 400 -15.38 12.34 7.29
C ILE A 400 -16.66 12.31 6.45
N ASN A 401 -17.24 13.48 6.18
CA ASN A 401 -18.31 13.60 5.20
C ASN A 401 -17.77 13.68 3.76
N GLY A 402 -18.67 13.74 2.77
CA GLY A 402 -18.31 13.87 1.36
C GLY A 402 -17.59 15.19 0.99
N GLN A 403 -17.57 16.18 1.89
CA GLN A 403 -16.84 17.44 1.75
C GLN A 403 -15.46 17.41 2.41
N GLN A 404 -15.03 16.26 2.92
CA GLN A 404 -13.77 16.07 3.65
C GLN A 404 -13.75 16.74 5.03
N ASN A 405 -14.90 17.07 5.62
CA ASN A 405 -14.97 17.56 7.00
C ASN A 405 -15.00 16.38 7.99
N PRO A 406 -14.20 16.41 9.07
CA PRO A 406 -14.25 15.39 10.12
C PRO A 406 -15.63 15.27 10.76
N ILE A 407 -16.04 14.02 11.03
CA ILE A 407 -17.24 13.69 11.80
C ILE A 407 -16.86 13.51 13.28
N THR A 408 -17.60 14.20 14.14
CA THR A 408 -17.45 14.15 15.60
C THR A 408 -18.03 12.87 16.18
N ASN A 409 -17.75 12.61 17.47
CA ASN A 409 -18.40 11.52 18.20
C ASN A 409 -19.92 11.69 18.39
N LYS A 410 -20.48 12.86 18.04
CA LYS A 410 -21.91 13.19 18.08
C LYS A 410 -22.57 13.13 16.69
N ASP A 411 -21.94 12.48 15.70
CA ASP A 411 -22.48 12.36 14.33
C ASP A 411 -22.70 13.70 13.60
N THR A 412 -21.93 14.73 13.96
CA THR A 412 -21.96 16.05 13.29
C THR A 412 -20.63 16.36 12.64
N SER A 413 -20.63 17.11 11.54
CA SER A 413 -19.41 17.57 10.87
C SER A 413 -18.92 18.91 11.41
N ILE A 414 -17.60 19.12 11.45
CA ILE A 414 -16.99 20.42 11.79
C ILE A 414 -16.77 21.22 10.47
N PRO A 415 -17.61 22.23 10.17
CA PRO A 415 -17.69 22.81 8.83
C PRO A 415 -16.46 23.63 8.42
N ASN A 416 -15.68 24.12 9.40
CA ASN A 416 -14.45 24.87 9.20
C ASN A 416 -13.18 24.04 9.43
N MET A 417 -13.30 22.72 9.45
CA MET A 417 -12.16 21.82 9.51
C MET A 417 -12.26 20.80 8.38
N TRP A 418 -11.14 20.57 7.69
CA TRP A 418 -11.02 19.56 6.64
C TRP A 418 -9.89 18.61 6.95
N ALA A 419 -9.97 17.38 6.47
CA ALA A 419 -8.90 16.40 6.57
C ALA A 419 -8.62 15.79 5.19
N LEU A 420 -7.34 15.65 4.84
CA LEU A 420 -6.91 15.20 3.52
C LEU A 420 -5.73 14.21 3.64
N GLY A 421 -5.67 13.27 2.70
CA GLY A 421 -4.58 12.30 2.61
C GLY A 421 -4.78 11.09 3.53
N ASN A 422 -3.69 10.53 4.04
CA ASN A 422 -3.66 9.23 4.74
C ASN A 422 -4.56 9.19 5.98
N VAL A 423 -4.78 10.34 6.65
CA VAL A 423 -5.70 10.43 7.79
C VAL A 423 -7.14 10.07 7.43
N CYS A 424 -7.49 10.17 6.15
CA CYS A 424 -8.79 9.83 5.58
C CYS A 424 -8.75 8.54 4.74
N GLU A 425 -7.68 7.74 4.80
CA GLU A 425 -7.66 6.39 4.24
C GLU A 425 -8.67 5.55 5.03
N GLY A 426 -9.71 5.01 4.40
CA GLY A 426 -10.84 4.37 5.07
C GLY A 426 -12.17 4.83 4.47
N PRO A 427 -12.67 6.03 4.82
CA PRO A 427 -13.78 6.66 4.11
C PRO A 427 -13.42 6.93 2.65
N ASN A 428 -12.16 7.24 2.35
CA ASN A 428 -11.63 7.28 0.99
C ASN A 428 -10.67 6.11 0.77
N TRP A 429 -10.64 5.57 -0.45
CA TRP A 429 -9.65 4.59 -0.87
C TRP A 429 -8.54 5.26 -1.69
N TYR A 430 -7.52 5.84 -1.03
CA TYR A 430 -6.43 6.56 -1.72
C TYR A 430 -5.30 5.63 -2.17
N THR A 431 -5.11 4.47 -1.52
CA THR A 431 -4.05 3.49 -1.81
C THR A 431 -2.62 4.01 -1.64
N TYR A 432 -2.42 5.12 -0.92
CA TYR A 432 -1.12 5.78 -0.73
C TYR A 432 -0.40 6.15 -2.05
N VAL A 433 -1.16 6.36 -3.13
CA VAL A 433 -0.59 6.64 -4.45
C VAL A 433 -0.37 8.13 -4.64
N LEU A 434 0.84 8.48 -5.11
CA LEU A 434 1.20 9.85 -5.41
C LEU A 434 0.44 10.40 -6.64
N PRO A 435 0.16 11.72 -6.69
CA PRO A 435 -0.42 12.35 -7.86
C PRO A 435 0.41 12.09 -9.12
N ARG A 436 -0.27 11.73 -10.22
CA ARG A 436 0.36 11.55 -11.52
C ARG A 436 0.39 12.89 -12.28
N PRO A 437 1.50 13.21 -12.96
CA PRO A 437 1.55 14.37 -13.85
C PRO A 437 0.43 14.33 -14.89
N SER A 438 -0.16 15.48 -15.22
CA SER A 438 -1.23 15.64 -16.23
C SER A 438 -2.50 14.78 -16.03
N VAL A 439 -2.68 14.19 -14.85
CA VAL A 439 -3.89 13.47 -14.46
C VAL A 439 -4.52 14.21 -13.29
N ASN A 440 -5.84 14.43 -13.35
CA ASN A 440 -6.60 15.01 -12.24
C ASN A 440 -6.73 13.99 -11.10
N SER A 441 -5.61 13.73 -10.43
CA SER A 441 -5.47 12.73 -9.39
C SER A 441 -6.35 13.07 -8.20
N ARG A 442 -6.92 12.06 -7.55
CA ARG A 442 -7.88 12.25 -6.44
C ARG A 442 -7.37 13.20 -5.35
N ALA A 443 -6.10 13.11 -4.96
CA ALA A 443 -5.52 14.00 -3.97
C ALA A 443 -5.53 15.49 -4.38
N ILE A 444 -5.28 15.79 -5.66
CA ILE A 444 -5.35 17.16 -6.20
C ILE A 444 -6.81 17.63 -6.23
N HIS A 445 -7.72 16.77 -6.69
CA HIS A 445 -9.15 17.06 -6.72
C HIS A 445 -9.72 17.38 -5.32
N ASP A 446 -9.38 16.56 -4.32
CA ASP A 446 -9.86 16.78 -2.95
C ASP A 446 -9.26 18.03 -2.30
N ALA A 447 -7.98 18.33 -2.58
CA ALA A 447 -7.35 19.58 -2.17
C ALA A 447 -8.02 20.81 -2.81
N ALA A 448 -8.33 20.75 -4.11
CA ALA A 448 -9.03 21.82 -4.81
C ALA A 448 -10.44 22.03 -4.24
N LYS A 449 -11.19 20.94 -3.99
CA LYS A 449 -12.51 21.00 -3.35
C LYS A 449 -12.43 21.63 -1.96
N CYS A 450 -11.45 21.26 -1.16
CA CYS A 450 -11.21 21.86 0.16
C CYS A 450 -10.95 23.37 0.05
N ALA A 451 -10.10 23.80 -0.89
CA ALA A 451 -9.82 25.22 -1.11
C ALA A 451 -11.09 26.02 -1.46
N PHE A 452 -11.94 25.52 -2.37
CA PHE A 452 -13.22 26.16 -2.69
C PHE A 452 -14.15 26.23 -1.46
N ASN A 453 -14.26 25.14 -0.71
CA ASN A 453 -15.10 25.12 0.51
C ASN A 453 -14.63 26.13 1.57
N ILE A 454 -13.32 26.36 1.70
CA ILE A 454 -12.77 27.37 2.62
C ILE A 454 -13.23 28.77 2.19
N PHE A 455 -13.12 29.11 0.91
CA PHE A 455 -13.58 30.41 0.39
C PHE A 455 -15.07 30.63 0.61
N ASP A 456 -15.90 29.61 0.36
CA ASP A 456 -17.34 29.67 0.58
C ASP A 456 -17.67 29.86 2.06
N TYR A 457 -16.98 29.12 2.95
CA TYR A 457 -17.17 29.23 4.40
C TYR A 457 -16.84 30.64 4.90
N LEU A 458 -15.66 31.17 4.54
CA LEU A 458 -15.22 32.51 4.98
C LEU A 458 -16.14 33.62 4.43
N THR A 459 -16.60 33.50 3.19
CA THR A 459 -17.51 34.48 2.58
C THR A 459 -18.85 34.51 3.30
N ASN A 460 -19.42 33.34 3.64
CA ASN A 460 -20.70 33.26 4.34
C ASN A 460 -20.60 33.72 5.79
N ARG A 461 -19.50 33.39 6.48
CA ARG A 461 -19.25 33.86 7.84
C ARG A 461 -19.14 35.37 7.92
N ASN A 462 -18.41 36.01 7.00
CA ASN A 462 -18.30 37.47 6.95
C ASN A 462 -19.65 38.16 6.70
N LYS A 463 -20.51 37.58 5.85
CA LYS A 463 -21.89 38.09 5.67
C LYS A 463 -22.70 37.98 6.96
N SER A 464 -22.55 36.88 7.71
CA SER A 464 -23.24 36.68 8.98
C SER A 464 -22.76 37.61 10.10
N ILE A 465 -21.52 38.10 10.05
CA ILE A 465 -20.97 39.03 11.04
C ILE A 465 -21.40 40.48 10.73
N LEU A 466 -21.66 40.79 9.46
CA LEU A 466 -22.08 42.10 8.99
C LEU A 466 -23.61 42.34 9.05
N GLN A 467 -24.39 41.28 9.32
CA GLN A 467 -25.83 41.32 9.57
C GLN A 467 -26.10 41.26 11.07
#